data_AF-A0A7V5TMI7-F1
#
_entry.id   AF-A0A7V5TMI7-F1
#
_cell.length_a   1.000
_cell.length_b   1.000
_cell.length_c   1.000
_cell.angle_alpha   90.00
_cell.angle_beta   90.00
_cell.angle_gamma   90.00
#
_symmetry.space_group_name_H-M   'P 1'
#
loop_
_entity.id
_entity.type
_entity.pdbx_description
1 polymer ?
#
loop_
_entity_poly.entity_id
_entity_poly.type
_entity_poly.pdbx_seq_one_letter_code
_entity_poly.pdbx_strand_id
1 'polypeptide(L)'
;MIRNPWFWFTIIIIAGGVALVAALGALHWLIAAFAAAGLIVVIVFLFAAYDVGRTGWPEVLAAPRESSAATLPVLYDCDPTLGLPFRDVGDGLTLLYLLGEPRVELLAVTTTYGNGPVSMTTRVARRLVQVAGRDDVPVLPGAGFWDGDDHQSNRAARYLVETVNRRPGEVFLIATGALTNLRHALLLDPDFFAK
;
A
#
# COMPACT_ATOMS: atom_id res chain seq x y z
N MET A 1 -21.94 10.96 -34.16
CA MET A 1 -22.00 9.48 -34.30
C MET A 1 -23.38 9.00 -34.80
N ILE A 2 -24.48 9.31 -34.10
CA ILE A 2 -25.84 8.81 -34.41
C ILE A 2 -26.43 9.30 -35.75
N ARG A 3 -25.92 10.39 -36.33
CA ARG A 3 -26.36 10.91 -37.64
C ARG A 3 -25.67 10.25 -38.85
N ASN A 4 -24.67 9.38 -38.64
CA ASN A 4 -23.97 8.72 -39.73
C ASN A 4 -24.81 7.54 -40.24
N PRO A 5 -25.19 7.48 -41.53
CA PRO A 5 -25.97 6.37 -42.07
C PRO A 5 -25.26 5.02 -41.93
N TRP A 6 -23.92 4.99 -41.97
CA TRP A 6 -23.13 3.78 -41.75
C TRP A 6 -23.24 3.24 -40.32
N PHE A 7 -23.48 4.10 -39.33
CA PHE A 7 -23.72 3.66 -37.95
C PHE A 7 -25.00 2.82 -37.86
N TRP A 8 -26.09 3.28 -38.49
CA TRP A 8 -27.36 2.57 -38.50
C TRP A 8 -27.31 1.30 -39.35
N PHE A 9 -26.61 1.33 -40.49
CA PHE A 9 -26.40 0.15 -41.31
C PHE A 9 -25.71 -0.97 -40.52
N THR A 10 -24.66 -0.64 -39.76
CA THR A 10 -23.96 -1.60 -38.88
C THR A 10 -24.87 -2.15 -37.78
N ILE A 11 -25.68 -1.29 -37.13
CA ILE A 11 -26.65 -1.73 -36.09
C ILE A 11 -27.65 -2.74 -36.67
N ILE A 12 -28.17 -2.48 -37.87
CA ILE A 12 -29.14 -3.37 -38.53
C ILE A 12 -28.52 -4.73 -38.85
N ILE A 13 -27.28 -4.76 -39.35
CA ILE A 13 -26.57 -6.01 -39.62
C ILE A 13 -26.36 -6.81 -38.33
N ILE A 14 -25.91 -6.17 -37.25
CA ILE A 14 -25.69 -6.83 -35.95
C ILE A 14 -27.02 -7.39 -35.42
N ALA A 15 -28.08 -6.57 -35.41
CA ALA A 15 -29.39 -6.99 -34.93
C ALA A 15 -29.97 -8.15 -35.77
N GLY A 16 -29.83 -8.10 -37.09
CA GLY A 16 -30.24 -9.17 -38.00
C GLY A 16 -29.49 -10.48 -37.75
N GLY A 17 -28.17 -10.41 -37.52
CA GLY A 17 -27.36 -11.57 -37.16
C GLY A 17 -27.79 -12.20 -35.82
N VAL A 18 -28.02 -11.39 -34.79
CA VAL A 18 -28.50 -11.87 -33.48
C VAL A 18 -29.89 -12.50 -33.59
N ALA A 19 -30.82 -11.88 -34.32
CA ALA A 19 -32.15 -12.40 -34.53
C ALA A 19 -32.14 -13.73 -35.30
N LEU A 20 -31.29 -13.87 -36.32
CA LEU A 20 -31.09 -15.12 -37.06
C LEU A 20 -30.55 -16.24 -36.16
N VAL A 21 -29.52 -15.95 -35.36
CA VAL A 21 -28.95 -16.93 -34.42
C VAL A 21 -29.97 -17.36 -33.35
N ALA A 22 -30.83 -16.44 -32.91
CA ALA A 22 -31.94 -16.75 -32.02
C ALA A 22 -33.01 -17.63 -32.69
N ALA A 23 -33.38 -17.33 -33.93
CA ALA A 23 -34.34 -18.11 -34.70
C ALA A 23 -33.84 -19.54 -35.00
N LEU A 24 -32.52 -19.72 -35.13
CA LEU A 24 -31.87 -21.02 -35.29
C LEU A 24 -31.68 -21.76 -33.95
N GLY A 25 -32.13 -21.20 -32.82
CA GLY A 25 -31.99 -21.78 -31.49
C GLY A 25 -30.56 -21.77 -30.94
N ALA A 26 -29.62 -21.08 -31.58
CA ALA A 26 -28.20 -21.10 -31.24
C ALA A 26 -27.74 -19.92 -30.37
N LEU A 27 -28.65 -19.07 -29.89
CA LEU A 27 -28.32 -17.88 -29.09
C LEU A 27 -27.56 -18.22 -27.81
N HIS A 28 -27.91 -19.33 -27.15
CA HIS A 28 -27.21 -19.78 -25.95
C HIS A 28 -25.76 -20.21 -26.24
N TRP A 29 -25.47 -20.75 -27.43
CA TRP A 29 -24.11 -21.06 -27.87
C TRP A 29 -23.29 -19.80 -28.12
N LEU A 30 -23.90 -18.76 -28.70
CA LEU A 30 -23.24 -17.47 -28.90
C LEU A 30 -22.89 -16.80 -27.56
N ILE A 31 -23.83 -16.80 -26.61
CA ILE A 31 -23.60 -16.28 -25.25
C ILE A 31 -22.48 -17.06 -24.55
N ALA A 32 -22.51 -18.40 -24.62
CA ALA A 32 -21.48 -19.24 -24.04
C ALA A 32 -20.09 -18.98 -24.67
N ALA A 33 -20.01 -18.76 -25.98
CA ALA A 33 -18.76 -18.42 -26.67
C ALA A 33 -18.17 -17.09 -26.21
N PHE A 34 -19.01 -16.04 -26.08
CA PHE A 34 -18.54 -14.75 -25.55
C PHE A 34 -18.11 -14.83 -24.08
N ALA A 35 -18.86 -15.57 -23.25
CA ALA A 35 -18.48 -15.79 -21.86
C ALA A 35 -17.14 -16.55 -21.75
N ALA A 36 -16.94 -17.59 -22.56
CA ALA A 36 -15.68 -18.32 -22.61
C ALA A 36 -14.51 -17.45 -23.09
N ALA A 37 -14.71 -16.64 -24.14
CA ALA A 37 -13.69 -15.70 -24.62
C ALA A 37 -13.33 -14.66 -23.54
N GLY A 38 -14.33 -14.09 -22.86
CA GLY A 38 -14.11 -13.18 -21.73
C GLY A 38 -13.33 -13.84 -20.60
N LEU A 39 -13.68 -15.09 -20.24
CA LEU A 39 -12.96 -15.85 -19.21
C LEU A 39 -11.51 -16.14 -19.63
N ILE A 40 -11.26 -16.51 -20.88
CA ILE A 40 -9.90 -16.72 -21.40
C ILE A 40 -9.08 -15.44 -21.30
N VAL A 41 -9.64 -14.29 -21.69
CA VAL A 41 -8.95 -12.99 -21.57
C VAL A 41 -8.61 -12.68 -20.12
N VAL A 42 -9.53 -12.91 -19.18
CA VAL A 42 -9.27 -12.74 -17.74
C VAL A 42 -8.17 -13.67 -17.26
N ILE A 43 -8.21 -14.95 -17.64
CA ILE A 43 -7.17 -15.93 -17.25
C ILE A 43 -5.80 -15.52 -17.80
N VAL A 44 -5.72 -15.17 -19.08
CA VAL A 44 -4.46 -14.72 -19.71
C VAL A 44 -3.93 -13.47 -19.01
N PHE A 45 -4.81 -12.50 -18.72
CA PHE A 45 -4.42 -11.28 -18.00
C PHE A 45 -3.90 -11.59 -16.59
N LEU A 46 -4.61 -12.43 -15.83
CA LEU A 46 -4.19 -12.85 -14.48
C LEU A 46 -2.87 -13.62 -14.51
N PHE A 47 -2.68 -14.50 -15.49
CA PHE A 47 -1.43 -15.25 -15.65
C PHE A 47 -0.27 -14.33 -16.03
N ALA A 48 -0.46 -13.42 -17.00
CA ALA A 48 0.55 -12.46 -17.41
C ALA A 48 0.91 -11.48 -16.27
N ALA A 49 -0.06 -11.08 -15.45
CA ALA A 49 0.18 -10.28 -14.24
C ALA A 49 0.94 -11.07 -13.16
N TYR A 50 0.84 -12.40 -13.15
CA TYR A 50 1.51 -13.28 -12.19
C TYR A 50 2.93 -13.68 -12.63
N ASP A 51 3.20 -13.75 -13.94
CA ASP A 51 4.52 -14.10 -14.50
C ASP A 51 5.54 -12.94 -14.42
N VAL A 52 5.37 -12.04 -13.45
CA VAL A 52 6.46 -11.18 -13.01
C VAL A 52 7.34 -12.04 -12.11
N GLY A 53 8.41 -12.60 -12.69
CA GLY A 53 9.39 -13.40 -11.96
C GLY A 53 9.84 -12.69 -10.68
N ARG A 54 10.04 -13.45 -9.59
CA ARG A 54 10.61 -12.91 -8.36
C ARG A 54 11.99 -12.34 -8.68
N THR A 55 12.10 -11.02 -8.75
CA THR A 55 13.40 -10.38 -8.78
C THR A 55 14.09 -10.67 -7.45
N GLY A 56 15.37 -11.00 -7.49
CA GLY A 56 16.18 -11.03 -6.28
C GLY A 56 16.07 -9.69 -5.55
N TRP A 57 16.35 -9.69 -4.24
CA TRP A 57 16.50 -8.44 -3.52
C TRP A 57 17.58 -7.60 -4.23
N PRO A 58 17.31 -6.32 -4.54
CA PRO A 58 18.33 -5.48 -5.12
C PRO A 58 19.51 -5.44 -4.15
N GLU A 59 20.72 -5.54 -4.69
CA GLU A 59 21.93 -5.31 -3.91
C GLU A 59 21.91 -3.84 -3.51
N VAL A 60 21.53 -3.58 -2.25
CA VAL A 60 21.48 -2.22 -1.72
C VAL A 60 22.93 -1.76 -1.61
N LEU A 61 23.39 -1.05 -2.64
CA LEU A 61 24.65 -0.32 -2.60
C LEU A 61 24.48 0.71 -1.48
N ALA A 62 25.09 0.44 -0.32
CA ALA A 62 25.13 1.38 0.78
C ALA A 62 25.80 2.66 0.27
N ALA A 63 25.00 3.67 -0.07
CA ALA A 63 25.53 4.97 -0.43
C ALA A 63 26.28 5.51 0.81
N PRO A 64 27.53 5.98 0.66
CA PRO A 64 28.23 6.64 1.76
C PRO A 64 27.37 7.80 2.28
N ARG A 65 27.06 7.81 3.58
CA ARG A 65 26.41 8.97 4.20
C ARG A 65 27.38 10.15 4.12
N GLU A 66 27.04 11.16 3.32
CA GLU A 66 27.65 12.48 3.47
C GLU A 66 27.18 13.07 4.81
N SER A 67 28.07 13.14 5.80
CA SER A 67 27.75 13.61 7.15
C SER A 67 27.56 15.14 7.27
N SER A 68 27.41 15.84 6.15
CA SER A 68 27.53 17.30 6.06
C SER A 68 26.20 18.05 5.88
N ALA A 69 25.14 17.37 5.41
CA ALA A 69 23.81 17.97 5.31
C ALA A 69 23.03 17.78 6.63
N ALA A 70 22.26 18.80 7.02
CA ALA A 70 21.33 18.69 8.15
C ALA A 70 20.42 17.48 7.97
N THR A 71 20.40 16.59 8.95
CA THR A 71 19.56 15.39 8.94
C THR A 71 18.11 15.78 9.20
N LEU A 72 17.19 15.04 8.56
CA LEU A 72 15.74 15.17 8.71
C LEU A 72 15.26 14.09 9.69
N PRO A 73 14.88 14.43 10.93
CA PRO A 73 14.36 13.48 11.90
C PRO A 73 12.94 13.05 11.49
N VAL A 74 12.77 11.80 11.08
CA VAL A 74 11.50 11.28 10.55
C VAL A 74 10.90 10.23 11.48
N LEU A 75 9.60 10.37 11.78
CA LEU A 75 8.75 9.29 12.28
C LEU A 75 7.87 8.81 11.13
N TYR A 76 7.78 7.49 10.94
CA TYR A 76 6.98 6.92 9.87
C TYR A 76 5.89 5.97 10.40
N ASP A 77 4.62 6.34 10.21
CA ASP A 77 3.44 5.57 10.62
C ASP A 77 2.75 4.92 9.41
N CYS A 78 2.80 3.59 9.31
CA CYS A 78 2.44 2.87 8.08
C CYS A 78 1.88 1.47 8.32
N ASP A 79 1.36 0.83 7.27
CA ASP A 79 0.79 -0.53 7.31
C ASP A 79 1.35 -1.43 6.18
N PRO A 80 2.68 -1.64 6.11
CA PRO A 80 3.32 -2.24 4.94
C PRO A 80 3.00 -3.72 4.75
N THR A 81 2.80 -4.09 3.49
CA THR A 81 2.60 -5.48 3.05
C THR A 81 3.50 -5.90 1.89
N LEU A 82 4.54 -5.11 1.59
CA LEU A 82 5.51 -5.38 0.53
C LEU A 82 6.13 -6.78 0.66
N GLY A 83 6.18 -7.50 -0.46
CA GLY A 83 6.69 -8.86 -0.55
C GLY A 83 5.66 -9.95 -0.24
N LEU A 84 4.40 -9.59 0.05
CA LEU A 84 3.30 -10.53 0.18
C LEU A 84 2.47 -10.60 -1.13
N PRO A 85 2.04 -11.79 -1.57
CA PRO A 85 1.23 -11.93 -2.79
C PRO A 85 -0.10 -11.16 -2.72
N PHE A 86 -0.44 -10.46 -3.80
CA PHE A 86 -1.71 -9.72 -3.96
C PHE A 86 -1.94 -8.65 -2.87
N ARG A 87 -0.88 -8.00 -2.42
CA ARG A 87 -0.94 -6.95 -1.40
C ARG A 87 -0.33 -5.65 -1.91
N ASP A 88 -0.71 -4.56 -1.25
CA ASP A 88 -0.18 -3.24 -1.56
C ASP A 88 1.33 -3.15 -1.30
N VAL A 89 2.01 -2.37 -2.13
CA VAL A 89 3.47 -2.19 -2.12
C VAL A 89 3.90 -0.80 -1.62
N GLY A 90 2.97 0.16 -1.55
CA GLY A 90 3.24 1.58 -1.35
C GLY A 90 4.01 1.85 -0.06
N ASP A 91 3.47 1.44 1.08
CA ASP A 91 4.08 1.69 2.39
C ASP A 91 5.47 1.06 2.55
N GLY A 92 5.66 -0.13 1.96
CA GLY A 92 6.93 -0.82 2.01
C GLY A 92 7.99 -0.18 1.10
N LEU A 93 7.59 0.31 -0.08
CA LEU A 93 8.49 1.08 -0.96
C LEU A 93 8.91 2.40 -0.30
N THR A 94 7.97 3.12 0.32
CA THR A 94 8.28 4.32 1.10
C THR A 94 9.26 4.03 2.22
N LEU A 95 9.09 2.93 2.97
CA LEU A 95 10.04 2.53 4.01
C LEU A 95 11.45 2.30 3.43
N LEU A 96 11.57 1.59 2.30
CA LEU A 96 12.86 1.35 1.66
C LEU A 96 13.53 2.65 1.20
N TYR A 97 12.77 3.62 0.68
CA TYR A 97 13.32 4.94 0.33
C TYR A 97 13.81 5.71 1.56
N LEU A 98 13.04 5.71 2.66
CA LEU A 98 13.46 6.37 3.90
C LEU A 98 14.72 5.74 4.49
N LEU A 99 14.85 4.41 4.40
CA LEU A 99 16.04 3.68 4.89
C LEU A 99 17.29 3.96 4.04
N GLY A 100 17.12 4.21 2.74
CA GLY A 100 18.20 4.47 1.78
C GLY A 100 18.59 5.93 1.59
N GLU A 101 17.78 6.89 2.05
CA GLU A 101 18.08 8.33 1.92
C GLU A 101 19.06 8.80 3.00
N PRO A 102 20.30 9.21 2.64
CA PRO A 102 21.33 9.58 3.61
C PRO A 102 20.98 10.80 4.47
N ARG A 103 20.10 11.69 3.99
CA ARG A 103 19.62 12.87 4.75
C ARG A 103 18.55 12.53 5.77
N VAL A 104 17.96 11.33 5.74
CA VAL A 104 16.89 10.94 6.66
C VAL A 104 17.46 10.24 7.89
N GLU A 105 17.18 10.81 9.06
CA GLU A 105 17.32 10.17 10.36
C GLU A 105 15.96 9.55 10.72
N LEU A 106 15.75 8.30 10.29
CA LEU A 106 14.53 7.58 10.62
C LEU A 106 14.54 7.18 12.11
N LEU A 107 13.80 7.93 12.92
CA LEU A 107 13.74 7.79 14.39
C LEU A 107 13.02 6.51 14.81
N ALA A 108 11.90 6.20 14.14
CA ALA A 108 11.14 4.99 14.36
C ALA A 108 10.18 4.71 13.19
N VAL A 109 9.78 3.45 13.09
CA VAL A 109 8.62 3.03 12.30
C VAL A 109 7.52 2.57 13.24
N THR A 110 6.38 3.23 13.21
CA THR A 110 5.17 2.77 13.88
C THR A 110 4.27 2.09 12.87
N THR A 111 3.63 1.00 13.28
CA THR A 111 2.77 0.22 12.38
C THR A 111 1.32 0.20 12.82
N THR A 112 0.43 0.13 11.86
CA THR A 112 -1.02 0.14 12.07
C THR A 112 -1.70 -0.93 11.19
N TYR A 113 -3.02 -1.00 11.24
CA TYR A 113 -3.85 -1.84 10.40
C TYR A 113 -4.30 -1.10 9.12
N GLY A 114 -4.83 -1.85 8.16
CA GLY A 114 -5.38 -1.32 6.90
C GLY A 114 -5.20 -2.34 5.79
N ASN A 115 -4.05 -2.30 5.11
CA ASN A 115 -3.57 -3.27 4.13
C ASN A 115 -3.42 -4.68 4.73
N GLY A 116 -3.27 -4.81 6.05
CA GLY A 116 -3.27 -6.07 6.77
C GLY A 116 -3.45 -5.88 8.28
N PRO A 117 -3.56 -6.98 9.06
CA PRO A 117 -3.56 -6.91 10.52
C PRO A 117 -2.24 -6.32 11.04
N VAL A 118 -2.28 -5.57 12.15
CA VAL A 118 -1.08 -4.91 12.70
C VAL A 118 0.08 -5.88 12.96
N SER A 119 -0.20 -7.13 13.34
CA SER A 119 0.83 -8.17 13.52
C SER A 119 1.55 -8.53 12.22
N MET A 120 0.85 -8.50 11.09
CA MET A 120 1.41 -8.72 9.77
C MET A 120 2.25 -7.52 9.33
N THR A 121 1.71 -6.31 9.44
CA THR A 121 2.38 -5.08 8.99
C THR A 121 3.64 -4.81 9.81
N THR A 122 3.57 -4.99 11.14
CA THR A 122 4.73 -4.96 12.04
C THR A 122 5.83 -5.93 11.59
N ARG A 123 5.45 -7.17 11.24
CA ARG A 123 6.41 -8.20 10.82
C ARG A 123 7.06 -7.87 9.47
N VAL A 124 6.30 -7.33 8.52
CA VAL A 124 6.84 -6.89 7.23
C VAL A 124 7.78 -5.70 7.43
N ALA A 125 7.38 -4.68 8.19
CA ALA A 125 8.22 -3.53 8.52
C ALA A 125 9.56 -3.95 9.15
N ARG A 126 9.53 -4.82 10.17
CA ARG A 126 10.75 -5.38 10.79
C ARG A 126 11.66 -6.08 9.80
N ARG A 127 11.08 -6.88 8.90
CA ARG A 127 11.86 -7.58 7.88
C ARG A 127 12.52 -6.60 6.91
N LEU A 128 11.83 -5.54 6.50
CA LEU A 128 12.39 -4.53 5.60
C LEU A 128 13.55 -3.76 6.26
N VAL A 129 13.38 -3.36 7.51
CA VAL A 129 14.43 -2.72 8.32
C VAL A 129 15.66 -3.63 8.46
N GLN A 130 15.43 -4.92 8.77
CA GLN A 130 16.50 -5.91 8.90
C GLN A 130 17.25 -6.15 7.58
N VAL A 131 16.52 -6.31 6.47
CA VAL A 131 17.12 -6.51 5.14
C VAL A 131 17.93 -5.28 4.69
N ALA A 132 17.53 -4.09 5.12
CA ALA A 132 18.29 -2.86 4.88
C ALA A 132 19.50 -2.69 5.81
N GLY A 133 19.76 -3.61 6.75
CA GLY A 133 20.86 -3.53 7.71
C GLY A 133 20.71 -2.39 8.72
N ARG A 134 19.47 -1.98 9.02
CA ARG A 134 19.14 -0.83 9.88
C ARG A 134 18.48 -1.27 11.19
N ASP A 135 19.03 -2.29 11.84
CA ASP A 135 18.53 -2.81 13.12
C ASP A 135 18.54 -1.77 14.26
N ASP A 136 19.18 -0.61 14.04
CA ASP A 136 19.11 0.58 14.90
C ASP A 136 17.72 1.25 14.91
N VAL A 137 16.90 1.06 13.87
CA VAL A 137 15.58 1.71 13.75
C VAL A 137 14.51 0.89 14.48
N PRO A 138 13.89 1.41 15.56
CA PRO A 138 12.84 0.70 16.28
C PRO A 138 11.56 0.58 15.44
N VAL A 139 10.97 -0.62 15.45
CA VAL A 139 9.66 -0.91 14.82
C VAL A 139 8.64 -1.29 15.88
N LEU A 140 7.62 -0.45 16.04
CA LEU A 140 6.64 -0.52 17.12
C LEU A 140 5.25 -0.87 16.58
N PRO A 141 4.59 -1.91 17.12
CA PRO A 141 3.19 -2.17 16.82
C PRO A 141 2.32 -1.10 17.46
N GLY A 142 1.37 -0.58 16.68
CA GLY A 142 0.35 0.35 17.12
C GLY A 142 -1.01 -0.32 17.28
N ALA A 143 -2.05 0.42 16.93
CA ALA A 143 -3.43 -0.07 17.00
C ALA A 143 -3.69 -1.18 15.97
N GLY A 144 -4.49 -2.16 16.36
CA GLY A 144 -4.98 -3.26 15.53
C GLY A 144 -6.31 -2.97 14.84
N PHE A 145 -7.12 -2.04 15.38
CA PHE A 145 -8.43 -1.65 14.83
C PHE A 145 -8.78 -0.20 15.20
N TRP A 146 -9.81 0.37 14.54
CA TRP A 146 -10.25 1.76 14.76
C TRP A 146 -11.02 1.96 16.07
N ASP A 147 -11.72 0.91 16.53
CA ASP A 147 -12.51 0.89 17.75
C ASP A 147 -12.15 -0.38 18.53
N GLY A 148 -11.92 -0.24 19.84
CA GLY A 148 -11.56 -1.34 20.74
C GLY A 148 -10.16 -1.31 21.33
N ASP A 149 -9.21 -0.56 20.75
CA ASP A 149 -7.88 -0.42 21.33
C ASP A 149 -7.81 0.77 22.30
N ASP A 150 -7.36 0.50 23.53
CA ASP A 150 -7.10 1.55 24.50
C ASP A 150 -5.88 2.37 24.11
N HIS A 151 -6.09 3.66 23.82
CA HIS A 151 -5.05 4.65 23.57
C HIS A 151 -3.98 4.69 24.66
N GLN A 152 -4.33 4.47 25.93
CA GLN A 152 -3.35 4.44 27.00
C GLN A 152 -2.41 3.25 26.92
N SER A 153 -2.78 2.17 26.21
CA SER A 153 -1.97 0.96 26.04
C SER A 153 -1.11 0.97 24.77
N ASN A 154 -1.45 1.81 23.79
CA ASN A 154 -0.83 1.86 22.46
C ASN A 154 0.64 2.33 22.55
N ARG A 155 1.58 1.41 22.27
CA ARG A 155 3.02 1.68 22.36
C ARG A 155 3.53 2.62 21.27
N ALA A 156 3.01 2.49 20.04
CA ALA A 156 3.33 3.41 18.95
C ALA A 156 2.94 4.84 19.33
N ALA A 157 1.68 5.05 19.77
CA ALA A 157 1.17 6.37 20.14
C ALA A 157 2.00 7.03 21.25
N ARG A 158 2.33 6.30 22.32
CA ARG A 158 3.19 6.82 23.39
C ARG A 158 4.58 7.21 22.88
N TYR A 159 5.17 6.40 22.01
CA TYR A 159 6.48 6.69 21.44
C TYR A 159 6.47 7.92 20.54
N LEU A 160 5.41 8.09 19.72
CA LEU A 160 5.20 9.29 18.91
C LEU A 160 5.18 10.53 19.81
N VAL A 161 4.34 10.52 20.85
CA VAL A 161 4.22 11.61 21.83
C VAL A 161 5.54 11.90 22.54
N GLU A 162 6.22 10.87 23.06
CA GLU A 162 7.50 11.02 23.74
C GLU A 162 8.57 11.64 22.84
N THR A 163 8.61 11.21 21.57
CA THR A 163 9.60 11.69 20.60
C THR A 163 9.34 13.15 20.22
N VAL A 164 8.10 13.51 19.90
CA VAL A 164 7.71 14.89 19.56
C VAL A 164 7.92 15.83 20.75
N ASN A 165 7.61 15.39 21.97
CA ASN A 165 7.85 16.18 23.19
C ASN A 165 9.33 16.42 23.48
N ARG A 166 10.22 15.50 23.07
CA ARG A 166 11.67 15.65 23.22
C ARG A 166 12.30 16.55 22.16
N ARG A 167 11.67 16.66 20.99
CA ARG A 167 12.19 17.39 19.82
C ARG A 167 11.07 18.23 19.14
N PRO A 168 10.43 19.17 19.85
CA PRO A 168 9.35 19.97 19.28
C PRO A 168 9.87 20.82 18.11
N GLY A 169 9.09 20.90 17.02
CA GLY A 169 9.45 21.62 15.80
C GLY A 169 10.50 20.97 14.91
N GLU A 170 11.10 19.85 15.32
CA GLU A 170 12.17 19.18 14.58
C GLU A 170 11.72 17.89 13.87
N VAL A 171 10.61 17.29 14.33
CA VAL A 171 10.17 15.96 13.87
C VAL A 171 9.24 16.05 12.67
N PHE A 172 9.60 15.36 11.60
CA PHE A 172 8.76 15.16 10.43
C PHE A 172 7.98 13.85 10.55
N LEU A 173 6.66 13.95 10.74
CA LEU A 173 5.77 12.79 10.78
C LEU A 173 5.23 12.49 9.38
N ILE A 174 5.52 11.30 8.86
CA ILE A 174 4.93 10.76 7.64
C ILE A 174 3.92 9.70 8.06
N ALA A 175 2.65 9.89 7.72
CA ALA A 175 1.58 8.93 8.01
C ALA A 175 0.93 8.48 6.70
N THR A 176 1.08 7.20 6.39
CA THR A 176 0.52 6.56 5.18
C THR A 176 -0.45 5.43 5.51
N GLY A 177 -0.45 4.92 6.75
CA GLY A 177 -1.41 3.94 7.23
C GLY A 177 -2.66 4.55 7.88
N ALA A 178 -3.47 3.71 8.51
CA ALA A 178 -4.62 4.16 9.29
C ALA A 178 -4.20 5.05 10.48
N LEU A 179 -4.78 6.25 10.57
CA LEU A 179 -4.41 7.33 11.51
C LEU A 179 -4.76 7.07 12.99
N THR A 180 -5.04 5.82 13.38
CA THR A 180 -5.45 5.47 14.74
C THR A 180 -4.32 5.67 15.75
N ASN A 181 -3.07 5.42 15.36
CA ASN A 181 -1.91 5.75 16.20
C ASN A 181 -1.80 7.25 16.48
N LEU A 182 -2.03 8.06 15.45
CA LEU A 182 -2.03 9.52 15.54
C LEU A 182 -3.20 10.05 16.37
N ARG A 183 -4.40 9.47 16.20
CA ARG A 183 -5.54 9.75 17.07
C ARG A 183 -5.21 9.43 18.52
N HIS A 184 -4.58 8.28 18.79
CA HIS A 184 -4.19 7.90 20.14
C HIS A 184 -3.11 8.84 20.70
N ALA A 185 -2.16 9.29 19.88
CA ALA A 185 -1.17 10.28 20.27
C ALA A 185 -1.83 11.60 20.67
N LEU A 186 -2.81 12.09 19.89
CA LEU A 186 -3.59 13.29 20.22
C LEU A 186 -4.41 13.14 21.52
N LEU A 187 -4.97 11.94 21.78
CA LEU A 187 -5.70 11.68 23.03
C LEU A 187 -4.77 11.63 24.25
N LEU A 188 -3.55 11.13 24.07
CA LEU A 188 -2.51 11.13 25.10
C LEU A 188 -1.94 12.53 25.36
N ASP A 189 -1.88 13.35 24.31
CA ASP A 189 -1.28 14.68 24.32
C ASP A 189 -2.05 15.61 23.37
N PRO A 190 -2.99 16.43 23.89
CA PRO A 190 -3.83 17.31 23.07
C PRO A 190 -3.06 18.32 22.22
N ASP A 191 -1.82 18.64 22.60
CA ASP A 191 -0.95 19.60 21.89
C ASP A 191 0.00 18.89 20.90
N PHE A 192 -0.16 17.57 20.67
CA PHE A 192 0.74 16.77 19.85
C PHE A 192 1.03 17.37 18.47
N PHE A 193 0.02 17.87 17.76
CA PHE A 193 0.18 18.48 16.43
C PHE A 193 0.55 19.97 16.43
N ALA A 194 0.57 20.60 17.61
CA ALA A 194 0.91 22.01 17.76
C ALA A 194 2.40 22.25 18.05
N LYS A 195 3.17 21.17 18.19
CA LYS A 195 4.61 21.16 18.49
C LYS A 195 5.42 21.03 17.23
#